data_AF-A0A923N9K5-F1
#
_entry.id   AF-A0A923N9K5-F1
#
_cell.length_a   1.000
_cell.length_b   1.000
_cell.length_c   1.000
_cell.angle_alpha   90.00
_cell.angle_beta   90.00
_cell.angle_gamma   90.00
#
_symmetry.space_group_name_H-M   'P 1'
#
loop_
_entity.id
_entity.type
_entity.pdbx_description
1 polymer ?
#
loop_
_entity_poly.entity_id
_entity_poly.type
_entity_poly.pdbx_seq_one_letter_code
_entity_poly.pdbx_strand_id
1 'polypeptide(L)'
;LASFISRLWQIHIFGEGNTRTTAVFFIKYLRSLGFAATNDIFAENAWYFRNALVRANYTDLQKGIHETTEYLEIFLRNLLLEENHPLQNRTLHVSGLWTDEKVYMEEKKVDIQSEKVYFEEKKADIEALPSPKSANFSARTNVHIQRLFHEYGYDGIFGRSAAMDLLGLKSSGTSKLLSNLVQAGIIEPVSGHGKGKYRFVDNR
;
A
#
# COMPACT_ATOMS: atom_id res chain seq x y z
N LEU A 1 17.04 -20.34 -5.33
CA LEU A 1 15.85 -19.76 -4.65
C LEU A 1 15.19 -18.65 -5.47
N ALA A 2 15.94 -17.68 -6.03
CA ALA A 2 15.37 -16.59 -6.84
C ALA A 2 14.52 -17.09 -8.03
N SER A 3 15.05 -18.00 -8.86
CA SER A 3 14.30 -18.56 -9.99
C SER A 3 13.05 -19.33 -9.57
N PHE A 4 13.09 -19.99 -8.41
CA PHE A 4 11.95 -20.73 -7.87
C PHE A 4 10.79 -19.78 -7.52
N ILE A 5 11.08 -18.71 -6.77
CA ILE A 5 10.03 -17.78 -6.34
C ILE A 5 9.51 -16.92 -7.49
N SER A 6 10.39 -16.56 -8.44
CA SER A 6 10.00 -15.87 -9.68
C SER A 6 9.04 -16.72 -10.51
N ARG A 7 9.33 -18.00 -10.74
CA ARG A 7 8.46 -18.90 -11.49
C ARG A 7 7.13 -19.16 -10.79
N LEU A 8 7.13 -19.29 -9.47
CA LEU A 8 5.88 -19.41 -8.71
C LEU A 8 4.99 -18.19 -8.91
N TRP A 9 5.57 -16.99 -8.84
CA TRP A 9 4.82 -15.75 -9.05
C TRP A 9 4.28 -15.62 -10.48
N GLN A 10 5.06 -16.07 -11.48
CA GLN A 10 4.72 -16.00 -12.91
C GLN A 10 3.44 -16.78 -13.27
N ILE A 11 3.12 -17.84 -12.52
CA ILE A 11 1.89 -18.62 -12.72
C ILE A 11 0.64 -17.74 -12.55
N HIS A 12 0.71 -16.72 -11.68
CA HIS A 12 -0.33 -15.71 -11.50
C HIS A 12 -1.76 -16.29 -11.36
N ILE A 13 -1.90 -17.32 -10.53
CA ILE A 13 -3.11 -18.16 -10.42
C ILE A 13 -4.33 -17.42 -9.86
N PHE A 14 -4.13 -16.37 -9.06
CA PHE A 14 -5.22 -15.62 -8.44
C PHE A 14 -5.59 -14.37 -9.26
N GLY A 15 -6.85 -13.93 -9.16
CA GLY A 15 -7.29 -12.65 -9.76
C GLY A 15 -6.60 -11.44 -9.13
N GLU A 16 -6.32 -11.50 -7.82
CA GLU A 16 -5.55 -10.49 -7.10
C GLU A 16 -4.68 -11.12 -6.01
N GLY A 17 -3.66 -10.39 -5.56
CA GLY A 17 -2.87 -10.79 -4.38
C GLY A 17 -1.74 -11.78 -4.65
N ASN A 18 -1.43 -12.15 -5.90
CA ASN A 18 -0.34 -13.09 -6.23
C ASN A 18 0.99 -12.74 -5.56
N THR A 19 1.40 -11.47 -5.54
CA THR A 19 2.64 -11.04 -4.88
C THR A 19 2.60 -11.29 -3.37
N ARG A 20 1.47 -11.01 -2.71
CA ARG A 20 1.31 -11.23 -1.26
C ARG A 20 1.33 -12.73 -0.94
N THR A 21 0.58 -13.53 -1.69
CA THR A 21 0.54 -14.98 -1.52
C THR A 21 1.91 -15.61 -1.76
N THR A 22 2.63 -15.14 -2.79
CA THR A 22 4.00 -15.55 -3.10
C THR A 22 4.95 -15.27 -1.93
N ALA A 23 4.91 -14.06 -1.34
CA ALA A 23 5.75 -13.71 -0.20
C ALA A 23 5.44 -14.59 1.04
N VAL A 24 4.15 -14.76 1.38
CA VAL A 24 3.72 -15.57 2.52
C VAL A 24 4.12 -17.04 2.33
N PHE A 25 3.90 -17.59 1.13
CA PHE A 25 4.35 -18.94 0.77
C PHE A 25 5.85 -19.07 0.97
N PHE A 26 6.63 -18.10 0.48
CA PHE A 26 8.08 -18.16 0.54
C PHE A 26 8.63 -18.10 1.97
N ILE A 27 8.04 -17.25 2.83
CA ILE A 27 8.36 -17.22 4.26
C ILE A 27 8.10 -18.59 4.88
N LYS A 28 6.94 -19.21 4.62
CA LYS A 28 6.59 -20.54 5.13
C LYS A 28 7.54 -21.62 4.60
N TYR A 29 7.88 -21.57 3.33
CA TYR A 29 8.81 -22.49 2.68
C TYR A 29 10.21 -22.39 3.29
N LEU A 30 10.75 -21.19 3.46
CA LEU A 30 12.04 -20.97 4.11
C LEU A 30 12.05 -21.48 5.57
N ARG A 31 10.97 -21.24 6.33
CA ARG A 31 10.82 -21.79 7.68
C ARG A 31 10.81 -23.31 7.70
N SER A 32 10.16 -23.95 6.74
CA SER A 32 10.19 -25.43 6.63
C SER A 32 11.58 -25.99 6.30
N LEU A 33 12.45 -25.18 5.71
CA LEU A 33 13.85 -25.52 5.46
C LEU A 33 14.78 -25.18 6.65
N GLY A 34 14.24 -24.67 7.76
CA GLY A 34 15.01 -24.32 8.96
C GLY A 34 15.54 -22.88 9.02
N PHE A 35 15.21 -22.02 8.04
CA PHE A 35 15.62 -20.61 8.07
C PHE A 35 14.70 -19.76 8.96
N ALA A 36 15.30 -18.82 9.69
CA ALA A 36 14.59 -17.82 10.48
C ALA A 36 14.05 -16.67 9.60
N ALA A 37 13.14 -16.98 8.67
CA ALA A 37 12.53 -15.97 7.80
C ALA A 37 11.42 -15.18 8.52
N THR A 38 11.59 -13.86 8.66
CA THR A 38 10.57 -12.95 9.21
C THR A 38 9.84 -12.19 8.10
N ASN A 39 8.69 -11.58 8.46
CA ASN A 39 7.91 -10.78 7.52
C ASN A 39 8.49 -9.36 7.34
N ASP A 40 9.41 -8.93 8.20
CA ASP A 40 9.81 -7.52 8.33
C ASP A 40 10.49 -7.01 7.06
N ILE A 41 11.45 -7.76 6.52
CA ILE A 41 12.15 -7.36 5.29
C ILE A 41 11.22 -7.32 4.08
N PHE A 42 10.27 -8.26 4.00
CA PHE A 42 9.23 -8.20 2.97
C PHE A 42 8.44 -6.93 3.17
N ALA A 43 8.01 -6.65 4.40
CA ALA A 43 7.15 -5.53 4.75
C ALA A 43 7.72 -4.17 4.37
N GLU A 44 8.96 -3.94 4.77
CA GLU A 44 9.70 -2.71 4.53
C GLU A 44 10.05 -2.52 3.05
N ASN A 45 10.22 -3.62 2.30
CA ASN A 45 10.73 -3.61 0.93
C ASN A 45 9.72 -4.19 -0.08
N ALA A 46 8.42 -4.10 0.21
CA ALA A 46 7.33 -4.66 -0.59
C ALA A 46 7.43 -4.32 -2.08
N TRP A 47 7.71 -3.04 -2.35
CA TRP A 47 7.76 -2.50 -3.70
C TRP A 47 8.99 -3.00 -4.45
N TYR A 48 10.14 -3.07 -3.77
CA TYR A 48 11.36 -3.64 -4.33
C TYR A 48 11.16 -5.10 -4.68
N PHE A 49 10.62 -5.91 -3.76
CA PHE A 49 10.37 -7.33 -3.98
C PHE A 49 9.44 -7.56 -5.18
N ARG A 50 8.35 -6.79 -5.29
CA ARG A 50 7.45 -6.82 -6.46
C ARG A 50 8.21 -6.50 -7.75
N ASN A 51 8.98 -5.41 -7.77
CA ASN A 51 9.69 -4.99 -8.98
C ASN A 51 10.81 -5.97 -9.36
N ALA A 52 11.45 -6.61 -8.38
CA ALA A 52 12.43 -7.65 -8.59
C ALA A 52 11.79 -8.90 -9.21
N LEU A 53 10.58 -9.28 -8.77
CA LEU A 53 9.79 -10.34 -9.41
C LEU A 53 9.45 -10.01 -10.87
N VAL A 54 9.12 -8.75 -11.17
CA VAL A 54 8.89 -8.29 -12.55
C VAL A 54 10.17 -8.39 -13.38
N ARG A 55 11.30 -7.88 -12.87
CA ARG A 55 12.59 -7.96 -13.59
C ARG A 55 13.06 -9.39 -13.83
N ALA A 56 12.74 -10.31 -12.93
CA ALA A 56 13.04 -11.73 -13.09
C ALA A 56 12.13 -12.46 -14.08
N ASN A 57 11.09 -11.81 -14.62
CA ASN A 57 10.12 -12.41 -15.54
C ASN A 57 9.87 -11.57 -16.80
N TYR A 58 10.57 -10.45 -16.98
CA TYR A 58 10.35 -9.52 -18.08
C TYR A 58 11.49 -9.59 -19.10
N THR A 59 11.15 -9.92 -20.33
CA THR A 59 12.04 -9.94 -21.48
C THR A 59 11.41 -9.12 -22.62
N ASP A 60 12.19 -8.22 -23.21
CA ASP A 60 11.83 -7.46 -24.41
C ASP A 60 13.06 -7.42 -25.33
N LEU A 61 13.13 -8.38 -26.25
CA LEU A 61 14.29 -8.59 -27.12
C LEU A 61 14.52 -7.44 -28.10
N GLN A 62 13.46 -6.75 -28.52
CA GLN A 62 13.57 -5.59 -29.43
C GLN A 62 14.33 -4.44 -28.77
N LYS A 63 14.21 -4.33 -27.45
CA LYS A 63 14.89 -3.33 -26.63
C LYS A 63 16.14 -3.86 -25.93
N GLY A 64 16.56 -5.09 -26.25
CA GLY A 64 17.72 -5.74 -25.63
C GLY A 64 17.54 -6.03 -24.13
N ILE A 65 16.30 -6.12 -23.65
CA ILE A 65 15.99 -6.35 -22.24
C ILE A 65 15.82 -7.86 -22.04
N HIS A 66 16.64 -8.42 -21.16
CA HIS A 66 16.55 -9.80 -20.74
C HIS A 66 16.09 -9.88 -19.29
N GLU A 67 15.33 -10.93 -18.96
CA GLU A 67 15.00 -11.25 -17.58
C GLU A 67 16.28 -11.43 -16.75
N THR A 68 16.23 -10.99 -15.49
CA THR A 68 17.36 -11.13 -14.56
C THR A 68 16.88 -11.37 -13.13
N THR A 69 17.48 -12.36 -12.47
CA THR A 69 17.23 -12.67 -11.05
C THR A 69 18.08 -11.85 -10.10
N GLU A 70 19.03 -11.04 -10.58
CA GLU A 70 20.02 -10.32 -9.78
C GLU A 70 19.38 -9.53 -8.61
N TYR A 71 18.29 -8.80 -8.88
CA TYR A 71 17.61 -8.03 -7.84
C TYR A 71 16.90 -8.91 -6.80
N LEU A 72 16.35 -10.05 -7.21
CA LEU A 72 15.81 -11.02 -6.27
C LEU A 72 16.93 -11.66 -5.45
N GLU A 73 18.09 -11.94 -6.05
CA GLU A 73 19.25 -12.47 -5.33
C GLU A 73 19.74 -11.48 -4.28
N ILE A 74 19.84 -10.19 -4.59
CA ILE A 74 20.18 -9.14 -3.61
C ILE A 74 19.19 -9.14 -2.44
N PHE A 75 17.89 -9.18 -2.73
CA PHE A 75 16.84 -9.26 -1.70
C PHE A 75 17.01 -10.51 -0.82
N LEU A 76 17.29 -11.67 -1.44
CA LEU A 76 17.48 -12.94 -0.73
C LEU A 76 18.75 -12.95 0.12
N ARG A 77 19.82 -12.29 -0.32
CA ARG A 77 21.05 -12.16 0.48
C ARG A 77 20.80 -11.34 1.74
N ASN A 78 20.06 -10.24 1.64
CA ASN A 78 19.65 -9.50 2.84
C ASN A 78 18.77 -10.35 3.77
N LEU A 79 17.83 -11.13 3.21
CA LEU A 79 16.92 -11.98 3.99
C LEU A 79 17.61 -13.17 4.67
N LEU A 80 18.53 -13.85 3.98
CA LEU A 80 19.07 -15.15 4.40
C LEU A 80 20.48 -15.09 4.97
N LEU A 81 21.26 -14.07 4.57
CA LEU A 81 22.67 -13.91 4.94
C LEU A 81 22.88 -12.66 5.81
N GLU A 82 21.81 -11.97 6.18
CA GLU A 82 21.84 -10.73 6.98
C GLU A 82 22.73 -9.63 6.37
N GLU A 83 22.86 -9.64 5.05
CA GLU A 83 23.58 -8.61 4.32
C GLU A 83 22.79 -7.30 4.26
N ASN A 84 23.50 -6.18 4.04
CA ASN A 84 22.93 -4.84 4.10
C ASN A 84 22.96 -4.13 2.74
N HIS A 85 22.59 -4.84 1.66
CA HIS A 85 22.53 -4.23 0.34
C HIS A 85 21.39 -3.21 0.25
N PRO A 86 21.60 -2.05 -0.40
CA PRO A 86 20.55 -1.06 -0.58
C PRO A 86 19.47 -1.55 -1.55
N LEU A 87 18.24 -1.69 -1.06
CA LEU A 87 17.07 -2.13 -1.85
C LEU A 87 16.34 -0.92 -2.48
N GLN A 88 16.92 -0.35 -3.53
CA GLN A 88 16.42 0.87 -4.16
C GLN A 88 15.71 0.61 -5.49
N ASN A 89 14.41 0.93 -5.60
CA ASN A 89 13.64 0.70 -6.83
C ASN A 89 14.23 1.34 -8.10
N ARG A 90 14.92 2.47 -7.97
CA ARG A 90 15.58 3.14 -9.10
C ARG A 90 16.61 2.26 -9.82
N THR A 91 17.23 1.30 -9.13
CA THR A 91 18.23 0.40 -9.73
C THR A 91 17.59 -0.69 -10.60
N LEU A 92 16.28 -0.90 -10.46
CA LEU A 92 15.49 -1.87 -11.22
C LEU A 92 14.90 -1.26 -12.50
N HIS A 93 15.08 0.04 -12.72
CA HIS A 93 14.67 0.66 -13.98
C HIS A 93 15.59 0.21 -15.12
N VAL A 94 15.00 -0.03 -16.29
CA VAL A 94 15.77 -0.22 -17.52
C VAL A 94 16.08 1.17 -18.09
N SER A 95 17.35 1.57 -18.03
CA SER A 95 17.80 2.81 -18.67
C SER A 95 17.73 2.67 -20.19
N GLY A 96 17.20 3.70 -20.87
CA GLY A 96 17.08 3.73 -22.34
C GLY A 96 15.65 3.72 -22.90
N LEU A 97 14.62 3.62 -22.04
CA LEU A 97 13.21 3.67 -22.45
C LEU A 97 12.46 4.95 -22.07
N TRP A 98 13.14 5.86 -21.39
CA TRP A 98 12.57 7.10 -20.92
C TRP A 98 13.26 8.23 -21.70
N THR A 99 12.72 8.60 -22.85
CA THR A 99 12.69 10.02 -23.22
C THR A 99 11.87 10.73 -22.15
N ASP A 100 12.18 11.98 -21.83
CA ASP A 100 11.61 12.79 -20.72
C ASP A 100 10.08 13.06 -20.80
N GLU A 101 9.28 12.14 -21.31
CA GLU A 101 7.85 12.08 -21.07
C GLU A 101 7.62 11.40 -19.71
N LYS A 102 7.26 12.22 -18.73
CA LYS A 102 6.76 11.78 -17.42
C LYS A 102 5.52 10.90 -17.58
N VAL A 103 5.73 9.60 -17.80
CA VAL A 103 4.69 8.59 -17.61
C VAL A 103 4.55 8.40 -16.11
N TYR A 104 3.59 9.10 -15.50
CA TYR A 104 3.12 8.85 -14.14
C TYR A 104 2.45 7.46 -14.10
N MET A 105 3.24 6.39 -14.00
CA MET A 105 2.77 5.13 -13.46
C MET A 105 2.61 5.32 -11.96
N GLU A 106 1.37 5.37 -11.50
CA GLU A 106 0.98 5.60 -10.11
C GLU A 106 1.89 4.87 -9.11
N GLU A 107 2.44 5.64 -8.17
CA GLU A 107 3.15 5.15 -6.98
C GLU A 107 2.18 4.38 -6.07
N LYS A 108 1.78 3.17 -6.48
CA LYS A 108 1.07 2.24 -5.61
C LYS A 108 2.11 1.58 -4.69
N LYS A 109 2.50 2.30 -3.63
CA LYS A 109 3.09 1.70 -2.44
C LYS A 109 2.12 0.64 -1.93
N VAL A 110 2.46 -0.62 -2.16
CA VAL A 110 1.76 -1.74 -1.54
C VAL A 110 2.23 -1.76 -0.09
N ASP A 111 1.46 -1.11 0.79
CA ASP A 111 1.66 -1.20 2.24
C ASP A 111 1.57 -2.69 2.62
N ILE A 112 2.69 -3.27 3.03
CA ILE A 112 2.63 -4.50 3.81
C ILE A 112 2.30 -4.07 5.22
N GLN A 113 1.00 -4.01 5.47
CA GLN A 113 0.50 -4.17 6.82
C GLN A 113 0.23 -5.65 7.00
N SER A 114 0.88 -6.22 8.00
CA SER A 114 0.53 -7.49 8.61
C SER A 114 -0.97 -7.51 8.91
N GLU A 115 -1.76 -8.11 8.02
CA GLU A 115 -3.15 -8.44 8.30
C GLU A 115 -3.16 -9.62 9.28
N LYS A 116 -3.40 -9.27 10.55
CA LYS A 116 -4.13 -10.16 11.44
C LYS A 116 -5.43 -10.54 10.73
N VAL A 117 -5.58 -11.84 10.56
CA VAL A 117 -6.78 -12.55 10.13
C VAL A 117 -8.04 -11.90 10.70
N TYR A 118 -8.96 -11.49 9.83
CA TYR A 118 -10.39 -11.65 10.07
C TYR A 118 -11.04 -12.08 8.76
N PHE A 119 -11.62 -13.29 8.79
CA PHE A 119 -12.48 -13.81 7.74
C PHE A 119 -13.77 -12.99 7.66
N GLU A 120 -14.32 -12.99 6.46
CA GLU A 120 -15.60 -12.47 5.96
C GLU A 120 -16.70 -12.22 6.98
N GLU A 121 -17.46 -11.12 6.81
CA GLU A 121 -18.90 -11.26 6.51
C GLU A 121 -19.52 -9.99 5.91
N LYS A 122 -20.31 -10.24 4.85
CA LYS A 122 -21.41 -9.46 4.27
C LYS A 122 -21.14 -8.12 3.56
N LYS A 123 -21.33 -8.21 2.24
CA LYS A 123 -22.03 -7.20 1.42
C LYS A 123 -23.29 -6.72 2.15
N ALA A 124 -23.29 -5.48 2.62
CA ALA A 124 -24.48 -4.71 2.93
C ALA A 124 -24.25 -3.28 2.43
N ASP A 125 -25.05 -2.90 1.44
CA ASP A 125 -25.46 -1.55 1.05
C ASP A 125 -24.38 -0.47 0.86
N ILE A 126 -23.94 -0.39 -0.39
CA ILE A 126 -23.26 0.77 -0.99
C ILE A 126 -24.29 1.89 -1.14
N GLU A 127 -24.66 2.62 -0.08
CA GLU A 127 -25.54 3.79 -0.24
C GLU A 127 -25.47 4.88 0.84
N ALA A 128 -24.34 5.02 1.55
CA ALA A 128 -24.21 6.10 2.55
C ALA A 128 -22.81 6.73 2.64
N LEU A 129 -22.12 6.91 1.51
CA LEU A 129 -20.95 7.79 1.49
C LEU A 129 -21.39 9.16 0.94
N PRO A 130 -21.19 10.28 1.64
CA PRO A 130 -21.32 11.58 1.02
C PRO A 130 -20.33 11.63 -0.14
N SER A 131 -20.84 11.75 -1.35
CA SER A 131 -20.04 12.03 -2.55
C SER A 131 -20.11 13.54 -2.79
N PRO A 132 -19.18 14.36 -2.26
CA PRO A 132 -19.02 15.71 -2.77
C PRO A 132 -18.61 15.58 -4.23
N LYS A 133 -19.44 16.14 -5.11
CA LYS A 133 -19.33 16.13 -6.57
C LYS A 133 -18.08 16.84 -7.13
N SER A 134 -16.96 16.90 -6.42
CA SER A 134 -15.77 17.63 -6.92
C SER A 134 -14.41 17.26 -6.31
N ALA A 135 -14.30 16.38 -5.32
CA ALA A 135 -13.00 16.08 -4.71
C ALA A 135 -12.45 14.73 -5.19
N ASN A 136 -11.58 14.77 -6.21
CA ASN A 136 -10.80 13.61 -6.67
C ASN A 136 -9.72 13.24 -5.63
N PHE A 137 -10.15 12.72 -4.48
CA PHE A 137 -9.24 12.19 -3.47
C PHE A 137 -8.61 10.88 -3.93
N SER A 138 -7.36 10.66 -3.51
CA SER A 138 -6.69 9.37 -3.75
C SER A 138 -7.46 8.22 -3.10
N ALA A 139 -7.35 7.00 -3.63
CA ALA A 139 -7.98 5.81 -3.05
C ALA A 139 -7.63 5.63 -1.55
N ARG A 140 -6.38 5.90 -1.16
CA ARG A 140 -5.93 5.85 0.23
C ARG A 140 -6.66 6.87 1.11
N THR A 141 -6.87 8.09 0.60
CA THR A 141 -7.63 9.13 1.28
C THR A 141 -9.10 8.72 1.45
N ASN A 142 -9.71 8.12 0.43
CA ASN A 142 -11.09 7.63 0.51
C ASN A 142 -11.27 6.54 1.58
N VAL A 143 -10.31 5.62 1.72
CA VAL A 143 -10.33 4.62 2.81
C VAL A 143 -10.29 5.30 4.18
N HIS A 144 -9.47 6.35 4.36
CA HIS A 144 -9.44 7.10 5.62
C HIS A 144 -10.76 7.82 5.90
N ILE A 145 -11.38 8.41 4.87
CA ILE A 145 -12.69 9.07 4.98
C ILE A 145 -13.76 8.05 5.41
N GLN A 146 -13.80 6.88 4.77
CA GLN A 146 -14.73 5.81 5.11
C GLN A 146 -14.56 5.34 6.55
N ARG A 147 -13.33 5.17 7.04
CA ARG A 147 -13.08 4.78 8.43
C ARG A 147 -13.54 5.84 9.42
N LEU A 148 -13.22 7.12 9.15
CA LEU A 148 -13.71 8.23 9.98
C LEU A 148 -15.25 8.27 9.99
N PHE A 149 -15.88 8.09 8.83
CA PHE A 149 -17.33 8.12 8.72
C PHE A 149 -18.00 6.91 9.39
N HIS A 150 -17.39 5.73 9.30
CA HIS A 150 -17.90 4.54 9.99
C HIS A 150 -17.86 4.69 11.52
N GLU A 151 -16.79 5.29 12.05
CA GLU A 151 -16.63 5.49 13.49
C GLU A 151 -17.52 6.62 14.04
N TYR A 152 -17.58 7.75 13.33
CA TYR A 152 -18.23 8.96 13.84
C TYR A 152 -19.61 9.22 13.23
N GLY A 153 -19.89 8.76 12.01
CA GLY A 153 -21.12 9.08 11.29
C GLY A 153 -21.36 10.59 11.12
N TYR A 154 -22.60 10.97 10.83
CA TYR A 154 -22.99 12.38 10.74
C TYR A 154 -23.12 13.08 12.10
N ASP A 155 -23.42 12.32 13.16
CA ASP A 155 -23.68 12.86 14.50
C ASP A 155 -22.44 12.94 15.40
N GLY A 156 -21.37 12.21 15.06
CA GLY A 156 -20.15 12.15 15.84
C GLY A 156 -19.23 13.34 15.62
N ILE A 157 -18.63 13.79 16.72
CA ILE A 157 -17.62 14.86 16.72
C ILE A 157 -16.26 14.23 16.99
N PHE A 158 -15.29 14.56 16.15
CA PHE A 158 -13.93 14.07 16.30
C PHE A 158 -12.92 15.20 16.22
N GLY A 159 -11.74 14.96 16.80
CA GLY A 159 -10.62 15.90 16.77
C GLY A 159 -9.40 15.27 16.14
N ARG A 160 -8.35 16.08 15.95
CA ARG A 160 -7.09 15.63 15.36
C ARG A 160 -6.48 14.41 16.06
N SER A 161 -6.44 14.38 17.39
CA SER A 161 -5.87 13.25 18.13
C SER A 161 -6.63 11.95 17.88
N ALA A 162 -7.96 11.99 17.95
CA ALA A 162 -8.79 10.82 17.70
C ALA A 162 -8.66 10.33 16.25
N ALA A 163 -8.58 11.26 15.27
CA ALA A 163 -8.31 10.91 13.88
C ALA A 163 -6.89 10.36 13.66
N MET A 164 -5.88 10.79 14.43
CA MET A 164 -4.53 10.21 14.39
C MET A 164 -4.55 8.77 14.88
N ASP A 165 -5.18 8.52 16.03
CA ASP A 165 -5.23 7.21 16.66
C ASP A 165 -6.01 6.21 15.80
N LEU A 166 -7.16 6.62 15.26
CA LEU A 166 -7.99 5.78 14.39
C LEU A 166 -7.31 5.44 13.05
N LEU A 167 -6.61 6.40 12.45
CA LEU A 167 -6.03 6.24 11.11
C LEU A 167 -4.56 5.80 11.12
N GLY A 168 -3.90 5.77 12.28
CA GLY A 168 -2.47 5.48 12.40
C GLY A 168 -1.57 6.50 11.69
N LEU A 169 -2.04 7.74 11.54
CA LEU A 169 -1.33 8.80 10.81
C LEU A 169 -0.49 9.67 11.73
N LYS A 170 0.69 10.08 11.24
CA LYS A 170 1.50 11.11 11.90
C LYS A 170 0.76 12.44 11.92
N SER A 171 1.06 13.24 12.95
CA SER A 171 0.42 14.53 13.24
C SER A 171 0.27 15.43 12.01
N SER A 172 1.33 15.62 11.21
CA SER A 172 1.30 16.48 10.01
C SER A 172 0.39 15.94 8.90
N GLY A 173 0.38 14.61 8.70
CA GLY A 173 -0.48 13.94 7.73
C GLY A 173 -1.96 14.08 8.07
N THR A 174 -2.31 13.91 9.35
CA THR A 174 -3.70 14.08 9.82
C THR A 174 -4.18 15.50 9.67
N SER A 175 -3.35 16.51 9.98
CA SER A 175 -3.72 17.91 9.75
C SER A 175 -4.00 18.20 8.28
N LYS A 176 -3.13 17.71 7.39
CA LYS A 176 -3.31 17.92 5.95
C LYS A 176 -4.59 17.24 5.45
N LEU A 177 -4.88 16.03 5.93
CA LEU A 177 -6.12 15.33 5.62
C LEU A 177 -7.34 16.14 6.06
N LEU A 178 -7.43 16.52 7.34
CA LEU A 178 -8.57 17.27 7.88
C LEU A 178 -8.76 18.61 7.15
N SER A 179 -7.68 19.33 6.86
CA SER A 179 -7.73 20.57 6.09
C SER A 179 -8.32 20.35 4.69
N ASN A 180 -7.92 19.28 4.01
CA ASN A 180 -8.44 18.95 2.68
C ASN A 180 -9.92 18.57 2.73
N LEU A 181 -10.36 17.85 3.77
CA LEU A 181 -11.77 17.47 3.94
C LEU A 181 -12.66 18.69 4.22
N VAL A 182 -12.16 19.65 5.00
CA VAL A 182 -12.85 20.94 5.21
C VAL A 182 -12.93 21.71 3.90
N GLN A 183 -11.83 21.81 3.14
CA GLN A 183 -11.81 22.49 1.85
C GLN A 183 -12.76 21.85 0.83
N ALA A 184 -12.92 20.52 0.89
CA ALA A 184 -13.84 19.78 0.04
C ALA A 184 -15.30 19.78 0.54
N GLY A 185 -15.58 20.41 1.69
CA GLY A 185 -16.92 20.45 2.28
C GLY A 185 -17.44 19.09 2.76
N ILE A 186 -16.57 18.12 3.04
CA ILE A 186 -16.96 16.81 3.61
C ILE A 186 -17.19 16.92 5.12
N ILE A 187 -16.37 17.73 5.78
CA ILE A 187 -16.44 17.97 7.22
C ILE A 187 -16.45 19.45 7.51
N GLU A 188 -17.04 19.84 8.63
CA GLU A 188 -17.09 21.22 9.10
C GLU A 188 -16.55 21.34 10.52
N PRO A 189 -15.92 22.48 10.88
CA PRO A 189 -15.49 22.72 12.24
C PRO A 189 -16.70 22.95 13.16
N VAL A 190 -16.67 22.34 14.36
CA VAL A 190 -17.75 22.45 15.34
C VAL A 190 -17.32 23.38 16.48
N SER A 191 -18.14 24.40 16.77
CA SER A 191 -17.95 25.29 17.92
C SER A 191 -18.51 24.66 19.22
N GLY A 192 -18.03 25.12 20.38
CA GLY A 192 -18.50 24.65 21.69
C GLY A 192 -17.88 23.35 22.22
N HIS A 193 -17.10 22.61 21.42
CA HIS A 193 -16.53 21.30 21.80
C HIS A 193 -14.99 21.32 21.97
N GLY A 194 -14.40 22.51 22.10
CA GLY A 194 -12.96 22.73 22.11
C GLY A 194 -12.38 23.03 20.73
N LYS A 195 -11.15 23.56 20.68
CA LYS A 195 -10.50 23.95 19.42
C LYS A 195 -10.19 22.70 18.57
N GLY A 196 -10.40 22.80 17.25
CA GLY A 196 -9.99 21.76 16.29
C GLY A 196 -10.86 20.50 16.31
N LYS A 197 -12.18 20.67 16.52
CA LYS A 197 -13.18 19.61 16.40
C LYS A 197 -13.93 19.73 15.09
N TYR A 198 -14.30 18.59 14.53
CA TYR A 198 -14.96 18.46 13.24
C TYR A 198 -16.12 17.46 13.32
N ARG A 199 -17.11 17.64 12.45
CA ARG A 199 -18.16 16.65 12.17
C ARG A 199 -18.34 16.50 10.66
N PHE A 200 -18.93 15.38 10.21
CA PHE A 200 -19.32 15.24 8.81
C PHE A 200 -20.52 16.12 8.48
N VAL A 201 -20.48 16.73 7.30
CA VAL A 201 -21.59 17.53 6.77
C VAL A 201 -22.65 16.59 6.21
N ASP A 202 -23.86 16.64 6.76
CA ASP A 202 -25.02 15.95 6.20
C ASP A 202 -25.68 16.86 5.14
N ASN A 203 -25.56 16.48 3.88
CA ASN A 203 -26.15 17.21 2.74
C ASN A 203 -27.49 16.59 2.29
N ARG A 204 -28.16 15.84 3.16
CA ARG A 204 -29.52 15.32 2.92
C ARG A 204 -30.58 16.43 2.90
#